data_AF-A0A1G0XAF5-F1
#
_entry.id   AF-A0A1G0XAF5-F1
#
_cell.length_a   1.000
_cell.length_b   1.000
_cell.length_c   1.000
_cell.angle_alpha   90.00
_cell.angle_beta   90.00
_cell.angle_gamma   90.00
#
_symmetry.space_group_name_H-M   'P 1'
#
loop_
_entity.id
_entity.type
_entity.pdbx_description
1 polymer ?
#
loop_
_entity_poly.entity_id
_entity_poly.type
_entity_poly.pdbx_seq_one_letter_code
_entity_poly.pdbx_strand_id
1 'polypeptide(L)'
;MNISERDIFNFVFYPKNLSTEKVTYLKNSKVFDEEIDFYRSLKKSLEEELTEDLKQKLAEKIPLYVPLKIFILYPVKETVKKRKNDVPIFAADSPKEKLAVMAKTFIDEANHYLIRLLNFKDSSKIYVFSTTEGTLKNYKVIVKPSGKVFEQIDNSSPIELDSPIEAESIELQFN
;
A
#
# COMPACT_ATOMS: atom_id res chain seq x y z
N MET A 1 -5.34 -13.43 -42.44
CA MET A 1 -4.60 -12.92 -41.26
C MET A 1 -4.84 -13.90 -40.12
N ASN A 2 -3.79 -14.38 -39.43
CA ASN A 2 -3.96 -15.35 -38.36
C ASN A 2 -4.12 -14.62 -37.01
N ILE A 3 -5.24 -14.83 -36.34
CA ILE A 3 -5.52 -14.31 -35.00
C ILE A 3 -5.35 -15.48 -34.04
N SER A 4 -4.47 -15.31 -33.05
CA SER A 4 -4.30 -16.29 -31.98
C SER A 4 -5.14 -15.92 -30.76
N GLU A 5 -5.38 -16.89 -29.89
CA GLU A 5 -6.04 -16.68 -28.60
C GLU A 5 -5.37 -15.56 -27.77
N ARG A 6 -4.03 -15.49 -27.83
CA ARG A 6 -3.24 -14.44 -27.17
C ARG A 6 -3.52 -13.05 -27.74
N ASP A 7 -3.83 -12.95 -29.04
CA ASP A 7 -4.21 -11.69 -29.66
C ASP A 7 -5.59 -11.22 -29.17
N ILE A 8 -6.54 -12.14 -28.96
CA ILE A 8 -7.87 -11.85 -28.42
C ILE A 8 -7.76 -11.41 -26.95
N PHE A 9 -6.98 -12.12 -26.14
CA PHE A 9 -6.68 -11.74 -24.76
C PHE A 9 -6.06 -10.34 -24.67
N ASN A 10 -5.02 -10.08 -25.48
CA ASN A 10 -4.37 -8.77 -25.52
C ASN A 10 -5.33 -7.68 -26.00
N PHE A 11 -6.31 -8.00 -26.85
CA PHE A 11 -7.27 -7.00 -27.34
C PHE A 11 -8.16 -6.47 -26.22
N VAL A 12 -8.52 -7.33 -25.26
CA VAL A 12 -9.37 -6.98 -24.12
C VAL A 12 -8.56 -6.37 -22.96
N PHE A 13 -7.40 -6.95 -22.62
CA PHE A 13 -6.62 -6.54 -21.45
C PHE A 13 -5.54 -5.50 -21.77
N TYR A 14 -4.86 -5.61 -22.91
CA TYR A 14 -3.68 -4.81 -23.26
C TYR A 14 -3.66 -4.38 -24.74
N PRO A 15 -4.65 -3.61 -25.23
CA PRO A 15 -4.83 -3.35 -26.66
C PRO A 15 -3.65 -2.62 -27.32
N LYS A 16 -2.78 -1.97 -26.53
CA LYS A 16 -1.54 -1.33 -26.98
C LYS A 16 -0.46 -2.32 -27.46
N ASN A 17 -0.56 -3.59 -27.06
CA ASN A 17 0.41 -4.64 -27.41
C ASN A 17 0.10 -5.33 -28.75
N LEU A 18 -1.00 -4.92 -29.42
CA LEU A 18 -1.39 -5.43 -30.72
C LEU A 18 -1.01 -4.46 -31.83
N SER A 19 -0.70 -5.00 -33.01
CA SER A 19 -0.58 -4.19 -34.21
C SER A 19 -1.92 -3.55 -34.58
N THR A 20 -1.86 -2.34 -35.15
CA THR A 20 -3.04 -1.56 -35.58
C THR A 20 -3.95 -2.33 -36.54
N GLU A 21 -3.38 -3.16 -37.41
CA GLU A 21 -4.11 -4.04 -38.32
C GLU A 21 -4.94 -5.09 -37.58
N LYS A 22 -4.37 -5.76 -36.57
CA LYS A 22 -5.07 -6.77 -35.76
C LYS A 22 -6.18 -6.17 -34.90
N VAL A 23 -5.94 -4.99 -34.31
CA VAL A 23 -6.97 -4.26 -33.55
C VAL A 23 -8.14 -3.88 -34.45
N THR A 24 -7.86 -3.39 -35.66
CA THR A 24 -8.90 -3.00 -36.62
C THR A 24 -9.72 -4.19 -37.08
N TYR A 25 -9.06 -5.32 -37.33
CA TYR A 25 -9.73 -6.56 -37.70
C TYR A 25 -10.62 -7.11 -36.57
N LEU A 26 -10.12 -7.13 -35.32
CA LEU A 26 -10.90 -7.59 -34.15
C LEU A 26 -12.05 -6.65 -33.76
N LYS A 27 -12.02 -5.38 -34.17
CA LYS A 27 -13.14 -4.44 -33.97
C LYS A 27 -14.27 -4.62 -34.99
N ASN A 28 -13.93 -5.03 -36.21
CA ASN A 28 -14.86 -5.06 -37.33
C ASN A 28 -15.33 -6.48 -37.67
N SER A 29 -14.60 -7.49 -37.21
CA SER A 29 -14.93 -8.90 -37.41
C SER A 29 -15.78 -9.41 -36.27
N LYS A 30 -16.89 -10.09 -36.60
CA LYS A 30 -17.74 -10.79 -35.63
C LYS A 30 -17.28 -12.22 -35.32
N VAL A 31 -16.20 -12.67 -35.95
CA VAL A 31 -15.74 -14.07 -35.90
C VAL A 31 -15.29 -14.48 -34.48
N PHE A 32 -14.90 -13.51 -33.64
CA PHE A 32 -14.38 -13.75 -32.29
C PHE A 32 -15.19 -13.06 -31.20
N ASP A 33 -16.46 -12.71 -31.48
CA ASP A 33 -17.29 -11.96 -30.53
C ASP A 33 -17.52 -12.74 -29.24
N GLU A 34 -17.72 -14.07 -29.32
CA GLU A 34 -17.93 -14.93 -28.16
C GLU A 34 -16.70 -14.96 -27.23
N GLU A 35 -15.51 -15.10 -27.78
CA GLU A 35 -14.25 -15.13 -27.04
C GLU A 35 -13.90 -13.74 -26.47
N ILE A 36 -14.15 -12.68 -27.23
CA ILE A 36 -13.99 -11.30 -26.76
C ILE A 36 -14.92 -11.01 -25.59
N ASP A 37 -16.19 -11.42 -25.69
CA ASP A 37 -17.18 -11.20 -24.63
C ASP A 37 -16.89 -12.04 -23.39
N PHE A 38 -16.39 -13.26 -23.57
CA PHE A 38 -15.84 -14.05 -22.46
C PHE A 38 -14.74 -13.27 -21.72
N TYR A 39 -13.70 -12.81 -22.42
CA TYR A 39 -12.61 -12.06 -21.78
C TYR A 39 -13.06 -10.70 -21.20
N ARG A 40 -14.06 -10.05 -21.79
CA ARG A 40 -14.65 -8.81 -21.23
C ARG A 40 -15.41 -9.06 -19.94
N SER A 41 -16.19 -10.15 -19.89
CA SER A 41 -16.89 -10.56 -18.68
C SER A 41 -15.89 -10.90 -17.57
N LEU A 42 -14.79 -11.57 -17.91
CA LEU A 42 -13.69 -11.88 -17.00
C LEU A 42 -12.96 -10.62 -16.53
N LYS A 43 -12.67 -9.68 -17.43
CA LYS A 43 -12.05 -8.41 -17.07
C LYS A 43 -12.95 -7.61 -16.12
N LYS A 44 -14.25 -7.59 -16.39
CA LYS A 44 -15.24 -6.92 -15.53
C LYS A 44 -15.33 -7.56 -14.15
N SER A 45 -15.33 -8.89 -14.05
CA SER A 45 -15.34 -9.59 -12.76
C SER A 45 -14.03 -9.47 -11.98
N LEU A 46 -12.90 -9.23 -12.66
CA LEU A 46 -11.60 -8.94 -12.04
C LEU A 46 -11.49 -7.49 -11.57
N GLU A 47 -12.18 -6.55 -12.21
CA GLU A 47 -12.24 -5.14 -11.84
C GLU A 47 -13.31 -4.85 -10.78
N GLU A 48 -14.29 -5.75 -10.60
CA GLU A 48 -15.22 -5.73 -9.47
C GLU A 48 -14.48 -6.18 -8.21
N GLU A 49 -14.01 -5.22 -7.41
CA GLU A 49 -13.55 -5.49 -6.04
C GLU A 49 -14.58 -6.37 -5.33
N LEU A 50 -14.10 -7.46 -4.72
CA LEU A 50 -14.94 -8.32 -3.89
C LEU A 50 -15.64 -7.44 -2.85
N THR A 51 -16.96 -7.41 -2.89
CA THR A 51 -17.76 -6.71 -1.89
C THR A 51 -17.47 -7.30 -0.51
N GLU A 52 -17.51 -6.46 0.53
CA GLU A 52 -17.24 -6.88 1.90
C GLU A 52 -18.15 -8.04 2.35
N ASP A 53 -19.40 -8.09 1.87
CA ASP A 53 -20.33 -9.20 2.11
C ASP A 53 -19.84 -10.54 1.51
N LEU A 54 -19.22 -10.52 0.34
CA LEU A 54 -18.62 -11.70 -0.29
C LEU A 54 -17.34 -12.13 0.42
N LYS A 55 -16.48 -11.18 0.82
CA LYS A 55 -15.29 -11.46 1.63
C LYS A 55 -15.67 -12.10 2.96
N GLN A 56 -16.74 -11.62 3.59
CA GLN A 56 -17.26 -12.15 4.84
C GLN A 56 -17.84 -13.56 4.67
N LYS A 57 -18.64 -13.80 3.61
CA LYS A 57 -19.14 -15.14 3.27
C LYS A 57 -18.03 -16.13 2.89
N LEU A 58 -16.95 -15.65 2.27
CA LEU A 58 -15.74 -16.45 1.99
C LEU A 58 -15.00 -16.79 3.28
N ALA A 59 -14.87 -15.84 4.21
CA ALA A 59 -14.26 -16.06 5.52
C ALA A 59 -15.06 -17.06 6.38
N GLU A 60 -16.38 -17.05 6.25
CA GLU A 60 -17.25 -18.04 6.92
C GLU A 60 -17.12 -19.45 6.33
N LYS A 61 -16.85 -19.58 5.03
CA LYS A 61 -16.81 -20.88 4.31
C LYS A 61 -15.42 -21.49 4.14
N ILE A 62 -14.38 -20.69 4.22
CA ILE A 62 -12.99 -21.14 4.12
C ILE A 62 -12.29 -20.74 5.42
N PRO A 63 -12.09 -21.66 6.37
CA PRO A 63 -11.48 -21.36 7.68
C PRO A 63 -10.08 -20.73 7.62
N LEU A 64 -9.41 -20.86 6.47
CA LEU A 64 -8.09 -20.29 6.17
C LEU A 64 -8.14 -18.93 5.45
N TYR A 65 -9.32 -18.49 4.96
CA TYR A 65 -9.50 -17.20 4.33
C TYR A 65 -9.87 -16.16 5.39
N VAL A 66 -8.85 -15.65 6.09
CA VAL A 66 -9.00 -14.41 6.85
C VAL A 66 -8.76 -13.28 5.84
N PRO A 67 -9.67 -12.31 5.64
CA PRO A 67 -9.31 -11.11 4.89
C PRO A 67 -8.06 -10.55 5.56
N LEU A 68 -6.95 -10.53 4.83
CA LEU A 68 -5.66 -10.13 5.36
C LEU A 68 -5.78 -8.67 5.80
N LYS A 69 -6.06 -8.48 7.08
CA LYS A 69 -5.95 -7.21 7.80
C LYS A 69 -4.49 -6.83 8.02
N ILE A 70 -3.56 -7.42 7.27
CA ILE A 70 -2.11 -7.32 7.44
C ILE A 70 -1.56 -6.56 6.24
N PHE A 71 -1.05 -5.37 6.49
CA PHE A 71 -0.40 -4.52 5.50
C PHE A 71 1.10 -4.50 5.79
N ILE A 72 1.93 -4.78 4.79
CA ILE A 72 3.38 -4.69 4.92
C ILE A 72 3.83 -3.39 4.27
N LEU A 73 4.48 -2.54 5.05
CA LEU A 73 4.96 -1.23 4.63
C LEU A 73 6.48 -1.25 4.49
N TYR A 74 6.96 -0.73 3.37
CA TYR A 74 8.37 -0.68 3.02
C TYR A 74 8.88 0.77 3.01
N PRO A 75 10.17 0.98 3.32
CA PRO A 75 10.73 2.32 3.38
C PRO A 75 10.70 2.96 1.99
N VAL A 76 10.18 4.18 1.93
CA VAL A 76 10.31 5.02 0.74
C VAL A 76 11.80 5.29 0.57
N LYS A 77 12.36 4.99 -0.61
CA LYS A 77 13.72 5.40 -0.96
C LYS A 77 13.78 6.93 -0.94
N GLU A 78 14.19 7.51 0.18
CA GLU A 78 14.39 8.94 0.27
C GLU A 78 15.50 9.33 -0.72
N THR A 79 15.14 10.08 -1.76
CA THR A 79 16.11 10.92 -2.44
C THR A 79 16.55 11.94 -1.41
N VAL A 80 17.66 11.66 -0.73
CA VAL A 80 18.23 12.53 0.31
C VAL A 80 18.51 13.90 -0.32
N LYS A 81 17.55 14.83 -0.23
CA LYS A 81 17.88 16.25 -0.36
C LYS A 81 18.66 16.59 0.90
N LYS A 82 20.00 16.50 0.81
CA LYS A 82 20.90 17.13 1.78
C LYS A 82 20.36 18.55 2.01
N ARG A 83 19.88 18.86 3.21
CA ARG A 83 19.58 20.23 3.58
C ARG A 83 20.87 21.01 3.34
N LYS A 84 20.85 21.94 2.38
CA LYS A 84 21.92 22.93 2.26
C LYS A 84 21.91 23.70 3.58
N ASN A 85 22.98 23.56 4.35
CA ASN A 85 23.31 24.49 5.42
C ASN A 85 23.29 25.90 4.81
N ASP A 86 22.36 26.75 5.26
CA ASP A 86 22.47 28.22 5.32
C ASP A 86 21.09 28.86 5.48
N VAL A 87 20.40 28.54 6.58
CA VAL A 87 19.35 29.44 7.08
C VAL A 87 19.61 29.67 8.56
N PRO A 88 19.87 30.92 9.00
CA PRO A 88 20.05 31.21 10.41
C PRO A 88 18.72 30.95 11.11
N ILE A 89 18.73 30.00 12.04
CA ILE A 89 17.56 29.66 12.85
C ILE A 89 17.40 30.80 13.86
N PHE A 90 16.41 31.66 13.62
CA PHE A 90 15.93 32.58 14.63
C PHE A 90 15.39 31.76 15.80
N ALA A 91 15.98 31.98 16.98
CA ALA A 91 15.52 31.42 18.23
C ALA A 91 14.09 31.92 18.52
N ALA A 92 13.11 31.04 18.39
CA ALA A 92 11.79 31.22 18.95
C ALA A 92 11.48 30.01 19.84
N ASP A 93 11.26 30.34 21.10
CA ASP A 93 11.07 29.49 22.25
C ASP A 93 9.90 28.50 22.02
N SER A 94 10.20 27.21 22.01
CA SER A 94 9.22 26.12 22.12
C SER A 94 9.89 24.97 22.88
N PRO A 95 9.23 24.38 23.89
CA PRO A 95 9.89 23.48 24.82
C PRO A 95 10.31 22.17 24.11
N LYS A 96 11.61 22.06 23.82
CA LYS A 96 12.40 20.83 23.59
C LYS A 96 11.66 19.68 22.90
N GLU A 97 11.19 19.87 21.68
CA GLU A 97 11.20 18.72 20.76
C GLU A 97 12.67 18.49 20.38
N LYS A 98 13.29 17.45 20.97
CA LYS A 98 14.62 17.00 20.54
C LYS A 98 14.56 16.85 19.01
N LEU A 99 15.44 17.51 18.26
CA LEU A 99 15.48 17.30 16.80
C LEU A 99 15.68 15.80 16.52
N ALA A 100 14.80 15.22 15.70
CA ALA A 100 14.95 13.85 15.25
C ALA A 100 16.28 13.71 14.49
N VAL A 101 17.11 12.76 14.93
CA VAL A 101 18.41 12.45 14.32
C VAL A 101 18.18 11.77 12.96
N MET A 102 17.08 11.03 12.85
CA MET A 102 16.72 10.30 11.64
C MET A 102 15.20 10.19 11.53
N ALA A 103 14.68 10.32 10.32
CA ALA A 103 13.30 10.04 9.97
C ALA A 103 13.28 8.96 8.88
N LYS A 104 12.34 8.02 8.97
CA LYS A 104 12.03 7.04 7.92
C LYS A 104 10.54 7.02 7.68
N THR A 105 10.14 6.98 6.42
CA THR A 105 8.74 6.86 6.02
C THR A 105 8.53 5.51 5.35
N PHE A 106 7.48 4.80 5.75
CA PHE A 106 7.08 3.51 5.23
C PHE A 106 5.69 3.63 4.61
N ILE A 107 5.50 3.03 3.44
CA ILE A 107 4.23 3.01 2.71
C ILE A 107 3.89 1.58 2.30
N ASP A 108 2.61 1.26 2.24
CA ASP A 108 2.11 0.04 1.60
C ASP A 108 2.06 0.19 0.07
N GLU A 109 1.95 -0.93 -0.66
CA GLU A 109 1.94 -0.92 -2.13
C GLU A 109 0.78 -0.10 -2.71
N ALA A 110 -0.36 -0.07 -2.03
CA ALA A 110 -1.55 0.67 -2.45
C ALA A 110 -1.58 2.12 -1.95
N ASN A 111 -0.58 2.56 -1.17
CA ASN A 111 -0.53 3.87 -0.52
C ASN A 111 -1.76 4.18 0.37
N HIS A 112 -2.40 3.17 0.94
CA HIS A 112 -3.50 3.33 1.90
C HIS A 112 -2.99 3.77 3.28
N TYR A 113 -1.78 3.37 3.65
CA TYR A 113 -1.21 3.59 4.97
C TYR A 113 0.19 4.16 4.88
N LEU A 114 0.48 5.10 5.78
CA LEU A 114 1.79 5.70 5.91
C LEU A 114 2.24 5.59 7.37
N ILE A 115 3.45 5.08 7.57
CA ILE A 115 4.07 5.05 8.88
C ILE A 115 5.32 5.90 8.87
N ARG A 116 5.44 6.81 9.83
CA ARG A 116 6.61 7.66 10.02
C ARG A 116 7.32 7.30 11.31
N LEU A 117 8.54 6.78 11.18
CA LEU A 117 9.45 6.51 12.29
C LEU A 117 10.39 7.69 12.48
N LEU A 118 10.39 8.29 13.66
CA LEU A 118 11.34 9.30 14.08
C LEU A 118 12.27 8.71 15.15
N ASN A 119 13.56 8.70 14.89
CA ASN A 119 14.58 8.34 15.87
C ASN A 119 15.22 9.61 16.44
N PHE A 120 15.16 9.74 17.75
CA PHE A 120 15.90 10.73 18.54
C PHE A 120 17.16 10.06 19.09
N LYS A 121 17.96 10.81 19.86
CA LYS A 121 19.19 10.28 20.46
C LYS A 121 18.93 9.11 21.40
N ASP A 122 17.86 9.19 22.20
CA ASP A 122 17.59 8.27 23.30
C ASP A 122 16.21 7.61 23.19
N SER A 123 15.45 7.90 22.14
CA SER A 123 14.07 7.43 22.01
C SER A 123 13.62 7.37 20.55
N SER A 124 12.49 6.74 20.29
CA SER A 124 11.82 6.75 18.99
C SER A 124 10.33 7.04 19.12
N LYS A 125 9.74 7.57 18.05
CA LYS A 125 8.29 7.70 17.91
C LYS A 125 7.85 7.13 16.56
N ILE A 126 6.77 6.34 16.57
CA ILE A 126 6.13 5.82 15.36
C ILE A 126 4.76 6.48 15.23
N TYR A 127 4.53 7.14 14.10
CA TYR A 127 3.24 7.71 13.73
C TYR A 127 2.60 6.85 12.65
N VAL A 128 1.29 6.62 12.75
CA VAL A 128 0.52 5.81 11.80
C VAL A 128 -0.59 6.66 11.21
N PHE A 129 -0.68 6.69 9.88
CA PHE A 129 -1.64 7.48 9.14
C PHE A 129 -2.36 6.58 8.12
N SER A 130 -3.63 6.88 7.88
CA SER A 130 -4.33 6.43 6.68
C SER A 130 -4.51 7.60 5.72
N THR A 131 -4.45 7.31 4.43
CA THR A 131 -4.62 8.29 3.35
C THR A 131 -6.09 8.42 2.93
N THR A 132 -6.93 7.47 3.33
CA THR A 132 -8.36 7.41 2.97
C THR A 132 -9.26 7.67 4.16
N GLU A 133 -8.83 7.32 5.38
CA GLU A 133 -9.60 7.43 6.61
C GLU A 133 -8.87 8.27 7.65
N GLY A 134 -9.61 9.14 8.35
CA GLY A 134 -9.03 10.05 9.35
C GLY A 134 -8.64 9.39 10.67
N THR A 135 -9.23 8.25 11.02
CA THR A 135 -9.01 7.59 12.32
C THR A 135 -8.91 6.08 12.15
N LEU A 136 -7.77 5.53 12.55
CA LEU A 136 -7.54 4.09 12.62
C LEU A 136 -7.88 3.58 14.01
N LYS A 137 -8.42 2.36 14.12
CA LYS A 137 -8.77 1.75 15.40
C LYS A 137 -8.31 0.30 15.48
N ASN A 138 -7.97 -0.14 16.70
CA ASN A 138 -7.68 -1.53 17.06
C ASN A 138 -6.67 -2.20 16.11
N TYR A 139 -5.47 -1.66 16.05
CA TYR A 139 -4.42 -2.15 15.17
C TYR A 139 -3.13 -2.48 15.94
N LYS A 140 -2.28 -3.27 15.31
CA LYS A 140 -0.96 -3.64 15.79
C LYS A 140 0.10 -3.17 14.80
N VAL A 141 1.19 -2.65 15.33
CA VAL A 141 2.37 -2.29 14.57
C VAL A 141 3.49 -3.25 14.93
N ILE A 142 4.01 -3.96 13.94
CA ILE A 142 5.08 -4.94 14.11
C ILE A 142 6.31 -4.44 13.37
N VAL A 143 7.41 -4.23 14.10
CA VAL A 143 8.65 -3.68 13.54
C VAL A 143 9.61 -4.81 13.18
N LYS A 144 9.95 -4.96 11.89
CA LYS A 144 10.92 -5.95 11.41
C LYS A 144 12.32 -5.32 11.21
N PRO A 145 13.41 -6.06 11.47
CA PRO A 145 13.46 -7.48 11.83
C PRO A 145 13.25 -7.78 13.31
N SER A 146 13.22 -6.76 14.19
CA SER A 146 13.19 -6.93 15.65
C SER A 146 12.01 -7.76 16.19
N GLY A 147 10.90 -7.82 15.46
CA GLY A 147 9.68 -8.52 15.86
C GLY A 147 8.90 -7.83 16.97
N LYS A 148 9.28 -6.61 17.39
CA LYS A 148 8.57 -5.85 18.43
C LYS A 148 7.15 -5.54 17.95
N VAL A 149 6.17 -5.83 18.81
CA VAL A 149 4.74 -5.65 18.55
C VAL A 149 4.19 -4.56 19.47
N PHE A 150 3.43 -3.63 18.90
CA PHE A 150 2.79 -2.54 19.61
C PHE A 150 1.30 -2.52 19.28
N GLU A 151 0.46 -2.72 20.27
CA GLU A 151 -1.00 -2.62 20.12
C GLU A 151 -1.44 -1.16 20.33
N GLN A 152 -2.38 -0.70 19.50
CA GLN A 152 -2.93 0.64 19.53
C GLN A 152 -4.46 0.60 19.43
N ILE A 153 -5.09 1.38 20.30
CA ILE A 153 -6.55 1.55 20.29
C ILE A 153 -6.94 2.46 19.13
N ASP A 154 -6.18 3.51 18.88
CA ASP A 154 -6.32 4.41 17.75
C ASP A 154 -4.98 5.04 17.34
N ASN A 155 -5.01 5.90 16.32
CA ASN A 155 -3.85 6.66 15.85
C ASN A 155 -3.81 8.10 16.39
N SER A 156 -4.48 8.41 17.52
CA SER A 156 -4.47 9.78 18.08
C SER A 156 -3.10 10.16 18.65
N SER A 157 -2.32 9.17 19.07
CA SER A 157 -1.03 9.33 19.73
C SER A 157 0.04 8.46 19.06
N PRO A 158 1.29 8.92 18.97
CA PRO A 158 2.37 8.09 18.46
C PRO A 158 2.72 6.97 19.44
N ILE A 159 3.26 5.87 18.91
CA ILE A 159 3.90 4.84 19.72
C ILE A 159 5.26 5.38 20.16
N GLU A 160 5.48 5.52 21.46
CA GLU A 160 6.75 5.98 22.02
C GLU A 160 7.62 4.80 22.46
N LEU A 161 8.92 4.89 22.18
CA LEU A 161 9.90 3.87 22.54
C LEU A 161 11.10 4.51 23.26
N ASP A 162 11.57 3.86 24.32
CA ASP A 162 12.69 4.31 25.16
C ASP A 162 14.08 4.08 24.54
N SER A 163 14.14 3.68 23.27
CA SER A 163 15.39 3.51 22.55
C SER A 163 15.19 3.71 21.04
N PRO A 164 16.24 4.19 20.34
CA PRO A 164 16.27 4.23 18.89
C PRO A 164 16.05 2.84 18.30
N ILE A 165 15.25 2.74 17.22
CA ILE A 165 15.03 1.48 16.52
C ILE A 165 15.39 1.59 15.04
N GLU A 166 15.95 0.51 14.50
CA GLU A 166 16.08 0.33 13.06
C GLU A 166 14.97 -0.60 12.57
N ALA A 167 14.25 -0.11 11.56
CA ALA A 167 13.21 -0.85 10.88
C ALA A 167 13.57 -1.01 9.39
N GLU A 168 13.46 -2.23 8.91
CA GLU A 168 13.54 -2.61 7.49
C GLU A 168 12.17 -2.60 6.84
N SER A 169 11.16 -3.09 7.56
CA SER A 169 9.75 -3.00 7.19
C SER A 169 8.90 -2.90 8.44
N ILE A 170 7.68 -2.40 8.27
CA ILE A 170 6.69 -2.32 9.35
C ILE A 170 5.42 -3.02 8.86
N GLU A 171 4.88 -3.90 9.69
CA GLU A 171 3.65 -4.61 9.41
C GLU A 171 2.54 -4.03 10.28
N LEU A 172 1.44 -3.66 9.64
CA LEU A 172 0.24 -3.10 10.27
C LEU A 172 -0.87 -4.15 10.22
N GLN A 173 -1.31 -4.61 11.38
CA GLN A 173 -2.37 -5.61 11.49
C GLN A 173 -3.62 -5.00 12.12
N PHE A 174 -4.80 -5.15 11.52
CA PHE A 174 -6.06 -4.78 12.15
C PHE A 174 -6.72 -6.01 12.79
N ASN A 175 -7.33 -5.84 13.96
CA ASN A 175 -8.15 -6.88 14.59
C ASN A 175 -9.54 -6.94 13.96
#